data_AF-A0A940NGA0-F1
#
_entry.id   AF-A0A940NGA0-F1
#
_cell.length_a   1.000
_cell.length_b   1.000
_cell.length_c   1.000
_cell.angle_alpha   90.00
_cell.angle_beta   90.00
_cell.angle_gamma   90.00
#
_symmetry.space_group_name_H-M   'P 1'
#
loop_
_entity.id
_entity.type
_entity.pdbx_description
1 polymer ?
#
loop_
_entity_poly.entity_id
_entity_poly.type
_entity_poly.pdbx_seq_one_letter_code
_entity_poly.pdbx_strand_id
1 'polypeptide(L)'
;MSIMQKQDLTSEELQLLSSEMNKKQKSTGTTWLLWVFTAGFGGHRFYLGKTGTAVGMLLTFGGLGIWSFIDLFLLNGMIKNTNDKIENEVISEIRLLKNAKQNSRLAE
;
A
#
# COMPACT_ATOMS: atom_id res chain seq x y z
N MET A 1 -8.50 9.73 -8.00
CA MET A 1 -8.64 10.57 -6.80
C MET A 1 -7.33 11.22 -6.34
N SER A 2 -6.13 10.65 -6.59
CA SER A 2 -4.86 11.19 -6.05
C SER A 2 -4.36 12.48 -6.71
N ILE A 3 -4.78 12.82 -7.94
CA ILE A 3 -4.32 14.02 -8.65
C ILE A 3 -4.77 15.31 -7.96
N MET A 4 -6.04 15.36 -7.51
CA MET A 4 -6.58 16.51 -6.78
C MET A 4 -5.85 16.74 -5.46
N GLN A 5 -5.33 15.66 -4.84
CA GLN A 5 -4.64 15.81 -3.57
C GLN A 5 -3.22 16.34 -3.71
N LYS A 6 -2.58 16.09 -4.86
CA LYS A 6 -1.22 16.53 -5.16
C LYS A 6 -1.13 17.99 -5.59
N GLN A 7 -2.23 18.58 -6.05
CA GLN A 7 -2.27 19.94 -6.57
C GLN A 7 -2.05 21.02 -5.49
N ASP A 8 -2.39 20.72 -4.23
CA ASP A 8 -2.23 21.64 -3.09
C ASP A 8 -0.85 21.54 -2.39
N LEU A 9 0.03 20.63 -2.86
CA LEU A 9 1.31 20.35 -2.22
C LEU A 9 2.44 21.20 -2.83
N THR A 10 3.30 21.75 -1.98
CA THR A 10 4.53 22.42 -2.41
C THR A 10 5.57 21.41 -2.90
N SER A 11 6.59 21.87 -3.63
CA SER A 11 7.66 21.01 -4.13
C SER A 11 8.38 20.24 -3.02
N GLU A 12 8.55 20.85 -1.84
CA GLU A 12 9.15 20.19 -0.67
C GLU A 12 8.26 19.05 -0.15
N GLU A 13 6.95 19.28 -0.06
CA GLU A 13 5.97 18.27 0.38
C GLU A 13 5.88 17.11 -0.62
N LEU A 14 5.98 17.38 -1.93
CA LEU A 14 6.02 16.35 -2.97
C LEU A 14 7.31 15.50 -2.89
N GLN A 15 8.44 16.12 -2.55
CA GLN A 15 9.70 15.39 -2.33
C GLN A 15 9.63 14.51 -1.08
N LEU A 16 9.05 15.01 0.02
CA LEU A 16 8.80 14.22 1.23
C LEU A 16 7.84 13.07 0.98
N LEU A 17 6.72 13.32 0.30
CA LEU A 17 5.77 12.28 -0.14
C LEU A 17 6.49 11.22 -0.98
N SER A 18 7.29 11.64 -1.95
CA SER A 18 8.04 10.71 -2.81
C SER A 18 9.06 9.88 -2.01
N SER A 19 9.70 10.48 -1.00
CA SER A 19 10.63 9.79 -0.10
C SER A 19 9.92 8.75 0.77
N GLU A 20 8.80 9.12 1.38
CA GLU A 20 7.97 8.23 2.20
C GLU A 20 7.36 7.11 1.36
N MET A 21 6.91 7.42 0.15
CA MET A 21 6.47 6.42 -0.81
C MET A 21 7.58 5.46 -1.18
N ASN A 22 8.79 5.93 -1.48
CA ASN A 22 9.91 5.05 -1.80
C ASN A 22 10.22 4.06 -0.65
N LYS A 23 10.12 4.51 0.61
CA LYS A 23 10.34 3.65 1.78
C LYS A 23 9.20 2.67 2.05
N LYS A 24 7.94 3.10 1.93
CA LYS A 24 6.76 2.32 2.35
C LYS A 24 6.13 1.50 1.23
N GLN A 25 6.31 1.89 -0.03
CA GLN A 25 5.72 1.24 -1.19
C GLN A 25 6.13 -0.24 -1.25
N LYS A 26 5.14 -1.10 -1.52
CA LYS A 26 5.38 -2.53 -1.70
C LYS A 26 5.88 -2.79 -3.11
N SER A 27 6.99 -3.52 -3.20
CA SER A 27 7.58 -3.90 -4.48
C SER A 27 6.75 -4.97 -5.16
N THR A 28 6.33 -4.70 -6.40
CA THR A 28 5.65 -5.67 -7.26
C THR A 28 6.50 -6.91 -7.45
N GLY A 29 7.80 -6.75 -7.73
CA GLY A 29 8.73 -7.87 -7.94
C GLY A 29 8.87 -8.75 -6.71
N THR A 30 9.04 -8.16 -5.52
CA THR A 30 9.12 -8.91 -4.26
C THR A 30 7.82 -9.64 -3.96
N THR A 31 6.67 -9.03 -4.26
CA THR A 31 5.36 -9.64 -4.07
C THR A 31 5.15 -10.85 -5.00
N TRP A 32 5.55 -10.74 -6.26
CA TRP A 32 5.52 -11.85 -7.22
C TRP A 32 6.49 -12.98 -6.83
N LEU A 33 7.68 -12.63 -6.35
CA LEU A 33 8.64 -13.62 -5.84
C LEU A 33 8.05 -14.38 -4.65
N LEU A 34 7.50 -13.65 -3.68
CA LEU A 34 6.80 -14.27 -2.55
C LEU A 34 5.63 -15.11 -3.02
N TRP A 35 4.88 -14.69 -4.05
CA TRP A 35 3.77 -15.48 -4.58
C TRP A 35 4.25 -16.83 -5.12
N VAL A 36 5.34 -16.90 -5.89
CA VAL A 36 5.88 -18.19 -6.40
C VAL A 36 6.34 -19.10 -5.25
N PHE A 37 7.09 -18.56 -4.28
CA PHE A 37 7.63 -19.35 -3.17
C PHE A 37 6.58 -19.75 -2.13
N THR A 38 5.53 -18.95 -1.97
CA THR A 38 4.49 -19.14 -0.94
C THR A 38 3.11 -19.39 -1.54
N ALA A 39 3.03 -19.84 -2.79
CA ALA A 39 1.80 -20.01 -3.56
C ALA A 39 0.74 -20.84 -2.81
N GLY A 40 1.19 -21.87 -2.08
CA GLY A 40 0.32 -22.73 -1.26
C GLY A 40 0.04 -22.22 0.17
N PHE A 41 0.85 -21.31 0.71
CA PHE A 41 0.73 -20.81 2.09
C PHE A 41 0.14 -19.38 2.17
N GLY A 42 0.04 -18.67 1.04
CA GLY A 42 -0.51 -17.31 0.99
C GLY A 42 0.43 -16.22 1.57
N GLY A 43 1.73 -16.47 1.64
CA GLY A 43 2.74 -15.55 2.19
C GLY A 43 2.74 -14.15 1.54
N HIS A 44 2.50 -14.09 0.24
CA HIS A 44 2.35 -12.82 -0.50
C HIS A 44 1.19 -11.94 0.03
N ARG A 45 0.12 -12.52 0.58
CA ARG A 45 -0.99 -11.76 1.19
C ARG A 45 -0.63 -11.20 2.55
N PHE A 46 0.17 -11.92 3.33
CA PHE A 46 0.72 -11.41 4.60
C PHE A 46 1.64 -10.21 4.35
N TYR A 47 2.47 -10.26 3.30
CA TYR A 47 3.34 -9.15 2.92
C TYR A 47 2.58 -7.87 2.52
N LEU A 48 1.42 -8.03 1.87
CA LEU A 48 0.52 -6.93 1.51
C LEU A 48 -0.39 -6.48 2.69
N GLY A 49 -0.20 -7.02 3.90
CA GLY A 49 -1.01 -6.67 5.07
C GLY A 49 -2.45 -7.21 5.02
N LYS A 50 -2.73 -8.16 4.12
CA LYS A 50 -4.05 -8.76 3.91
C LYS A 50 -4.21 -10.07 4.69
N THR A 51 -4.01 -9.98 6.01
CA THR A 51 -4.03 -11.13 6.95
C THR A 51 -5.34 -11.92 6.90
N GLY A 52 -6.50 -11.27 6.83
CA GLY A 52 -7.80 -11.98 6.81
C GLY A 52 -7.95 -12.92 5.62
N THR A 53 -7.63 -12.46 4.40
CA THR A 53 -7.63 -13.31 3.20
C THR A 53 -6.50 -14.33 3.17
N ALA A 54 -5.41 -14.09 3.90
CA ALA A 54 -4.32 -15.05 4.04
C ALA A 54 -4.73 -16.22 4.96
N VAL A 55 -5.39 -15.91 6.08
CA VAL A 55 -5.96 -16.91 7.00
C VAL A 55 -7.06 -17.73 6.30
N GLY A 56 -7.93 -17.10 5.51
CA GLY A 56 -8.91 -17.83 4.70
C GLY A 56 -8.26 -18.82 3.73
N MET A 57 -7.13 -18.44 3.12
CA MET A 57 -6.36 -19.30 2.22
C MET A 57 -5.73 -20.50 2.96
N LEU A 58 -5.19 -20.27 4.17
CA LEU A 58 -4.68 -21.32 5.05
C LEU A 58 -5.77 -22.29 5.53
N LEU A 59 -6.94 -21.79 5.90
CA LEU A 59 -8.09 -22.63 6.29
C LEU A 59 -8.56 -23.53 5.15
N THR A 60 -8.40 -23.08 3.90
CA THR A 60 -8.66 -23.89 2.70
C THR A 60 -7.48 -24.78 2.26
N PHE A 61 -6.44 -24.95 3.11
CA PHE A 61 -5.20 -25.67 2.79
C PHE A 61 -4.52 -25.19 1.50
N GLY A 62 -4.55 -23.89 1.22
CA GLY A 62 -3.95 -23.33 0.00
C GLY A 62 -4.69 -23.67 -1.30
N GLY A 63 -5.88 -24.29 -1.19
CA GLY A 63 -6.81 -24.60 -2.28
C GLY A 63 -6.16 -25.11 -3.57
N LEU A 64 -5.28 -26.13 -3.47
CA LEU A 64 -4.78 -26.94 -4.60
C LEU A 64 -4.33 -26.15 -5.86
N GLY A 65 -3.85 -24.91 -5.70
CA GLY A 65 -3.45 -24.04 -6.82
C GLY A 65 -4.57 -23.21 -7.47
N ILE A 66 -5.84 -23.43 -7.11
CA ILE A 66 -6.97 -22.59 -7.55
C ILE A 66 -6.81 -21.16 -7.02
N TRP A 67 -6.42 -21.01 -5.76
CA TRP A 67 -6.14 -19.69 -5.19
C TRP A 67 -5.00 -18.98 -5.91
N SER A 68 -3.93 -19.70 -6.25
CA SER A 68 -2.81 -19.14 -7.00
C SER A 68 -3.28 -18.64 -8.38
N PHE A 69 -4.17 -19.37 -9.05
CA PHE A 69 -4.76 -18.95 -10.32
C PHE A 69 -5.61 -17.68 -10.19
N ILE A 70 -6.40 -17.56 -9.13
CA ILE A 70 -7.17 -16.33 -8.84
C ILE A 70 -6.21 -15.17 -8.55
N ASP A 71 -5.15 -15.42 -7.77
CA ASP A 71 -4.17 -14.41 -7.40
C ASP A 71 -3.43 -13.85 -8.62
N LEU A 72 -3.18 -14.60 -9.68
CA LEU A 72 -2.58 -14.09 -10.92
C LEU A 72 -3.28 -12.83 -11.47
N PHE A 73 -4.60 -12.78 -11.38
CA PHE A 73 -5.39 -11.63 -11.81
C PHE A 73 -5.55 -10.57 -10.71
N LEU A 74 -5.66 -10.99 -9.45
CA LEU A 74 -5.91 -10.10 -8.32
C LEU A 74 -4.64 -9.41 -7.80
N LEU A 75 -3.46 -10.00 -7.96
CA LEU A 75 -2.22 -9.57 -7.30
C LEU A 75 -1.83 -8.15 -7.70
N ASN A 76 -1.86 -7.84 -8.99
CA ASN A 76 -1.55 -6.50 -9.49
C ASN A 76 -2.51 -5.44 -8.91
N GLY A 77 -3.80 -5.77 -8.83
CA GLY A 77 -4.81 -4.91 -8.21
C GLY A 77 -4.57 -4.74 -6.71
N MET A 78 -4.15 -5.78 -6.00
CA MET A 78 -3.85 -5.72 -4.57
C MET A 78 -2.60 -4.89 -4.27
N ILE A 79 -1.54 -5.04 -5.07
CA ILE A 79 -0.32 -4.24 -4.95
C ILE A 79 -0.65 -2.76 -5.18
N LYS A 80 -1.37 -2.46 -6.27
CA LYS A 80 -1.79 -1.10 -6.59
C LYS A 80 -2.64 -0.50 -5.48
N ASN A 81 -3.67 -1.21 -5.01
CA ASN A 81 -4.52 -0.73 -3.93
C ASN A 81 -3.77 -0.52 -2.61
N THR A 82 -2.76 -1.34 -2.32
CA THR A 82 -1.94 -1.18 -1.11
C THR A 82 -1.06 0.07 -1.21
N ASN A 83 -0.42 0.26 -2.35
CA ASN A 83 0.41 1.44 -2.60
C ASN A 83 -0.44 2.72 -2.66
N ASP A 84 -1.62 2.68 -3.28
CA ASP A 84 -2.57 3.81 -3.30
C ASP A 84 -3.04 4.17 -1.87
N LYS A 85 -3.27 3.18 -1.00
CA LYS A 85 -3.63 3.44 0.42
C LYS A 85 -2.50 4.13 1.17
N ILE A 86 -1.27 3.63 1.02
CA ILE A 86 -0.07 4.22 1.63
C ILE A 86 0.11 5.67 1.15
N GLU A 87 -0.07 5.92 -0.15
CA GLU A 87 0.03 7.26 -0.72
C GLU A 87 -0.99 8.22 -0.08
N ASN A 88 -2.25 7.79 0.03
CA ASN A 88 -3.30 8.62 0.62
C ASN A 88 -3.08 8.89 2.11
N GLU A 89 -2.52 7.93 2.85
CA GLU A 89 -2.18 8.08 4.27
C GLU A 89 -1.04 9.08 4.47
N VAL A 90 0.03 8.99 3.67
CA VAL A 90 1.14 9.95 3.73
C VAL A 90 0.67 11.36 3.34
N ILE A 91 -0.17 11.48 2.31
CA ILE A 91 -0.74 12.76 1.89
C ILE A 91 -1.61 13.38 3.00
N SER A 92 -2.43 12.57 3.69
CA SER A 92 -3.28 13.08 4.76
C SER A 92 -2.44 13.54 5.96
N GLU A 93 -1.38 12.81 6.30
CA GLU A 93 -0.43 13.19 7.36
C GLU A 93 0.26 14.53 7.05
N ILE A 94 0.79 14.70 5.82
CA ILE A 94 1.42 15.96 5.38
C ILE A 94 0.43 17.12 5.47
N ARG A 95 -0.82 16.93 5.04
CA ARG A 95 -1.86 17.97 5.09
C ARG A 95 -2.22 18.35 6.53
N LEU A 96 -2.34 17.38 7.43
CA LEU A 96 -2.63 17.63 8.84
C LEU A 96 -1.50 18.44 9.49
N LEU A 97 -0.24 18.08 9.23
CA LEU A 97 0.92 18.83 9.72
C LEU A 97 0.98 20.25 9.15
N LYS A 98 0.67 20.43 7.87
CA LYS A 98 0.59 21.75 7.22
C LYS A 98 -0.47 22.64 7.89
N ASN A 99 -1.68 22.12 8.08
CA ASN A 99 -2.77 22.85 8.73
C ASN A 99 -2.44 23.17 10.19
N ALA A 100 -1.85 22.24 10.94
CA ALA A 100 -1.42 22.46 12.31
C ALA A 100 -0.36 23.57 12.42
N LYS A 101 0.65 23.54 11.55
CA LYS A 101 1.71 24.56 11.48
C LYS A 101 1.18 25.93 11.05
N GLN A 102 0.19 25.96 10.17
CA GLN A 102 -0.47 27.21 9.79
C GLN A 102 -1.26 27.78 10.97
N ASN A 103 -2.04 26.96 11.68
CA ASN A 103 -2.84 27.39 12.81
C ASN A 103 -2.00 27.85 14.00
N SER A 104 -0.86 27.21 14.27
CA SER A 104 0.05 27.63 15.34
C SER A 104 0.63 29.02 15.08
N ARG A 105 0.97 29.34 13.82
CA ARG A 105 1.50 30.66 13.41
C ARG A 105 0.47 31.78 13.47
N LEU A 106 -0.82 31.46 13.44
CA LEU A 106 -1.91 32.43 13.56
C LEU A 106 -2.26 32.72 15.02
N ALA A 107 -1.81 31.88 15.95
CA ALA A 107 -2.06 32.01 17.39
C ALA A 107 -0.91 32.74 18.14
N GLU A 108 0.21 32.99 17.45
CA GLU A 108 1.33 33.85 17.89
C GLU A 108 1.12 35.30 17.43
#